data_AF-A0A2V8M3Y3-F1
#
_entry.id   AF-A0A2V8M3Y3-F1
#
_cell.length_a   1.000
_cell.length_b   1.000
_cell.length_c   1.000
_cell.angle_alpha   90.00
_cell.angle_beta   90.00
_cell.angle_gamma   90.00
#
_symmetry.space_group_name_H-M   'P 1'
#
loop_
_entity.id
_entity.type
_entity.pdbx_description
1 polymer ?
#
loop_
_entity_poly.entity_id
_entity_poly.type
_entity_poly.pdbx_seq_one_letter_code
_entity_poly.pdbx_strand_id
1 'polypeptide(L)'
;MDHGVKVIIAHCAGLGDNEDLDCENRKRVPNFDLFLRLMSVPRYEGLLFADISAMTQYNRIGRPLTTILQREDLHERLVNGSDYPLPAVNFLIRTGALVQQGYITKDERAWLNEIYNYNPLLFDFVLKRTMKLPGTQRCLPAKVFMRNAAIEGGNA
;
A
#
# COMPACT_ATOMS: atom_id res chain seq x y z
N MET A 1 -8.38 -0.95 -18.87
CA MET A 1 -7.07 -1.57 -19.15
C MET A 1 -7.05 -2.23 -20.52
N ASP A 2 -8.16 -2.84 -20.97
CA ASP A 2 -8.24 -3.47 -22.30
C ASP A 2 -7.98 -2.51 -23.47
N HIS A 3 -8.11 -1.20 -23.25
CA HIS A 3 -7.73 -0.15 -24.19
C HIS A 3 -6.24 0.26 -24.11
N GLY A 4 -5.37 -0.52 -23.45
CA GLY A 4 -3.93 -0.24 -23.33
C GLY A 4 -3.55 0.90 -22.38
N VAL A 5 -4.53 1.42 -21.62
CA VAL A 5 -4.28 2.50 -20.65
C VAL A 5 -3.64 1.97 -19.38
N LYS A 6 -2.67 2.72 -18.86
CA LYS A 6 -2.07 2.49 -17.55
C LYS A 6 -2.99 3.01 -16.44
N VAL A 7 -3.18 2.21 -15.40
CA VAL A 7 -4.07 2.51 -14.28
C VAL A 7 -3.30 2.32 -12.98
N ILE A 8 -3.44 3.28 -12.06
CA ILE A 8 -2.93 3.16 -10.68
C ILE A 8 -4.15 3.06 -9.75
N ILE A 9 -4.30 1.93 -9.07
CA ILE A 9 -5.34 1.73 -8.07
C ILE A 9 -4.93 2.42 -6.77
N ALA A 10 -5.85 3.24 -6.28
CA ALA A 10 -5.67 3.97 -5.04
C ALA A 10 -5.57 3.02 -3.83
N HIS A 11 -4.51 3.17 -3.03
CA HIS A 11 -4.42 2.61 -1.67
C HIS A 11 -4.55 1.08 -1.64
N CYS A 12 -4.09 0.42 -2.72
CA CYS A 12 -4.28 -1.02 -2.98
C CYS A 12 -5.72 -1.51 -2.80
N ALA A 13 -6.72 -0.64 -2.95
CA ALA A 13 -8.13 -0.90 -2.64
C ALA A 13 -8.36 -1.52 -1.24
N GLY A 14 -7.54 -1.13 -0.25
CA GLY A 14 -7.46 -1.79 1.06
C GLY A 14 -8.71 -1.68 1.96
N LEU A 15 -9.77 -0.98 1.54
CA LEU A 15 -11.01 -0.80 2.30
C LEU A 15 -12.27 -0.95 1.46
N GLY A 16 -13.36 -1.24 2.17
CA GLY A 16 -14.71 -1.32 1.62
C GLY A 16 -14.94 -2.63 0.88
N ASP A 17 -16.15 -2.74 0.35
CA ASP A 17 -16.61 -3.90 -0.39
C ASP A 17 -17.50 -3.46 -1.56
N ASN A 18 -17.47 -4.23 -2.65
CA ASN A 18 -18.23 -3.96 -3.86
C ASN A 18 -18.78 -5.27 -4.43
N GLU A 19 -19.73 -5.15 -5.35
CA GLU A 19 -20.25 -6.30 -6.11
C GLU A 19 -19.13 -6.95 -6.93
N ASP A 20 -19.05 -8.27 -6.84
CA ASP A 20 -18.21 -9.08 -7.72
C ASP A 20 -18.89 -9.21 -9.08
N LEU A 21 -18.50 -8.35 -10.03
CA LEU A 21 -19.06 -8.32 -11.37
C LEU A 21 -18.74 -9.56 -12.22
N ASP A 22 -17.73 -10.35 -11.83
CA ASP A 22 -17.37 -11.60 -12.48
C ASP A 22 -18.17 -12.80 -11.91
N CYS A 23 -18.99 -12.58 -10.89
CA CYS A 23 -19.82 -13.60 -10.27
C CYS A 23 -21.29 -13.40 -10.66
N GLU A 24 -21.97 -14.47 -11.10
CA GLU A 24 -23.37 -14.40 -11.58
C GLU A 24 -24.33 -13.77 -10.54
N ASN A 25 -24.11 -14.05 -9.25
CA ASN A 25 -24.95 -13.54 -8.17
C ASN A 25 -24.54 -12.14 -7.67
N ARG A 26 -23.49 -11.53 -8.24
CA ARG A 26 -22.97 -10.20 -7.87
C ARG A 26 -22.78 -9.99 -6.37
N LYS A 27 -22.35 -11.03 -5.66
CA LYS A 27 -22.11 -10.96 -4.21
C LYS A 27 -21.17 -9.80 -3.86
N ARG A 28 -21.43 -9.12 -2.72
CA ARG A 28 -20.49 -8.13 -2.20
C ARG A 28 -19.29 -8.81 -1.55
N VAL A 29 -18.10 -8.39 -1.94
CA VAL A 29 -16.81 -8.92 -1.45
C VAL A 29 -15.85 -7.78 -1.14
N PRO A 30 -14.85 -7.99 -0.26
CA PRO A 30 -13.86 -6.98 0.03
C PRO A 30 -13.15 -6.47 -1.23
N ASN A 31 -13.00 -5.15 -1.35
CA ASN A 31 -12.32 -4.53 -2.48
C ASN A 31 -10.87 -5.01 -2.63
N PHE A 32 -10.22 -5.28 -1.50
CA PHE A 32 -8.87 -5.82 -1.48
C PHE A 32 -8.76 -7.18 -2.20
N ASP A 33 -9.80 -8.01 -2.12
CA ASP A 33 -9.82 -9.31 -2.79
C ASP A 33 -10.02 -9.15 -4.30
N LEU A 34 -10.91 -8.25 -4.71
CA LEU A 34 -11.08 -7.88 -6.12
C LEU A 34 -9.79 -7.30 -6.70
N PHE A 35 -9.10 -6.44 -5.94
CA PHE A 35 -7.81 -5.89 -6.28
C PHE A 35 -6.75 -6.99 -6.48
N LEU A 36 -6.59 -7.91 -5.53
CA LEU A 36 -5.62 -9.01 -5.65
C LEU A 36 -5.93 -9.90 -6.86
N ARG A 37 -7.22 -10.14 -7.15
CA ARG A 37 -7.64 -10.86 -8.35
C ARG A 37 -7.22 -10.14 -9.62
N LEU A 38 -7.50 -8.83 -9.72
CA LEU A 38 -7.07 -8.00 -10.85
C LEU A 38 -5.55 -7.98 -11.04
N MET A 39 -4.79 -7.83 -9.95
CA MET A 39 -3.32 -7.87 -9.99
C MET A 39 -2.77 -9.23 -10.41
N SER A 40 -3.55 -10.30 -10.28
CA SER A 40 -3.15 -11.65 -10.68
C SER A 40 -3.45 -11.94 -12.16
N VAL A 41 -4.03 -11.00 -12.91
CA VAL A 41 -4.32 -11.15 -14.35
C VAL A 41 -3.07 -10.81 -15.18
N PRO A 42 -2.45 -11.78 -15.89
CA PRO A 42 -1.16 -11.56 -16.56
C PRO A 42 -1.21 -10.48 -17.65
N ARG A 43 -2.32 -10.39 -18.40
CA ARG A 43 -2.48 -9.37 -19.46
C ARG A 43 -2.48 -7.92 -18.96
N TYR A 44 -2.58 -7.71 -17.64
CA TYR A 44 -2.52 -6.38 -17.03
C TYR A 44 -1.14 -6.06 -16.43
N GLU A 45 -0.16 -6.95 -16.55
CA GLU A 45 1.23 -6.62 -16.22
C GLU A 45 1.73 -5.46 -17.09
N GLY A 46 2.37 -4.47 -16.48
CA GLY A 46 2.79 -3.22 -17.15
C GLY A 46 1.67 -2.21 -17.42
N LEU A 47 0.39 -2.58 -17.20
CA LEU A 47 -0.77 -1.69 -17.32
C LEU A 47 -1.42 -1.37 -15.99
N LEU A 48 -1.45 -2.31 -15.04
CA LEU A 48 -2.06 -2.13 -13.73
C LEU A 48 -1.00 -1.99 -12.64
N PHE A 49 -1.13 -0.92 -11.88
CA PHE A 49 -0.31 -0.55 -10.74
C PHE A 49 -1.21 -0.22 -9.55
N ALA A 50 -0.62 -0.07 -8.37
CA ALA A 50 -1.31 0.48 -7.21
C ALA A 50 -0.37 1.34 -6.37
N ASP A 51 -0.91 2.37 -5.73
CA ASP A 51 -0.16 3.11 -4.73
C ASP A 51 -0.36 2.53 -3.33
N ILE A 52 0.65 2.71 -2.47
CA ILE A 52 0.64 2.27 -1.07
C ILE A 52 0.17 3.36 -0.09
N SER A 53 -0.50 4.40 -0.58
CA SER A 53 -1.03 5.45 0.29
C SER A 53 -2.10 4.90 1.23
N ALA A 54 -2.27 5.53 2.39
CA ALA A 54 -3.20 5.13 3.45
C ALA A 54 -3.03 3.69 4.03
N MET A 55 -2.17 2.83 3.49
CA MET A 55 -2.02 1.43 3.92
C MET A 55 -1.56 1.27 5.38
N THR A 56 -0.93 2.31 5.93
CA THR A 56 -0.48 2.38 7.33
C THR A 56 -1.56 2.91 8.29
N GLN A 57 -2.75 3.26 7.80
CA GLN A 57 -3.88 3.69 8.63
C GLN A 57 -4.47 2.51 9.42
N TYR A 58 -4.95 2.76 10.63
CA TYR A 58 -5.41 1.72 11.58
C TYR A 58 -6.54 0.83 11.04
N ASN A 59 -7.29 1.30 10.05
CA ASN A 59 -8.36 0.57 9.39
C ASN A 59 -7.85 -0.34 8.25
N ARG A 60 -6.60 -0.17 7.80
CA ARG A 60 -5.94 -0.96 6.74
C ARG A 60 -4.77 -1.80 7.24
N ILE A 61 -4.23 -1.52 8.43
CA ILE A 61 -3.27 -2.41 9.08
C ILE A 61 -3.90 -3.78 9.35
N GLY A 62 -3.10 -4.84 9.39
CA GLY A 62 -3.57 -6.22 9.43
C GLY A 62 -3.53 -6.84 8.03
N ARG A 63 -4.63 -7.49 7.62
CA ARG A 63 -4.64 -8.32 6.40
C ARG A 63 -4.16 -7.58 5.14
N PRO A 64 -4.65 -6.37 4.78
CA PRO A 64 -4.20 -5.70 3.57
C PRO A 64 -2.70 -5.39 3.59
N LEU A 65 -2.22 -4.70 4.64
CA LEU A 65 -0.80 -4.34 4.76
C LEU A 65 0.13 -5.55 4.84
N THR A 66 -0.22 -6.57 5.64
CA THR A 66 0.56 -7.81 5.75
C THR A 66 0.64 -8.53 4.41
N THR A 67 -0.46 -8.60 3.65
CA THR A 67 -0.48 -9.27 2.34
C THR A 67 0.40 -8.54 1.34
N ILE A 68 0.35 -7.20 1.30
CA ILE A 68 1.21 -6.40 0.42
C ILE A 68 2.69 -6.58 0.76
N LEU A 69 3.04 -6.65 2.05
CA LEU A 69 4.43 -6.94 2.46
C LEU A 69 4.85 -8.38 2.11
N GLN A 70 3.93 -9.35 2.10
CA GLN A 70 4.21 -10.76 1.78
C GLN A 70 4.31 -11.04 0.27
N ARG A 71 3.52 -10.35 -0.56
CA ARG A 71 3.41 -10.57 -2.00
C ARG A 71 4.45 -9.78 -2.77
N GLU A 72 5.70 -10.22 -2.68
CA GLU A 72 6.86 -9.59 -3.33
C GLU A 72 6.71 -9.51 -4.87
N ASP A 73 5.96 -10.43 -5.46
CA ASP A 73 5.58 -10.43 -6.88
C ASP A 73 4.76 -9.18 -7.29
N LEU A 74 4.10 -8.52 -6.34
CA LEU A 74 3.36 -7.29 -6.60
C LEU A 74 4.26 -6.05 -6.56
N HIS A 75 5.44 -6.11 -5.92
CA HIS A 75 6.23 -4.91 -5.58
C HIS A 75 6.74 -4.13 -6.79
N GLU A 76 6.93 -4.77 -7.95
CA GLU A 76 7.27 -4.06 -9.21
C GLU A 76 6.12 -3.17 -9.72
N ARG A 77 4.90 -3.46 -9.28
CA ARG A 77 3.68 -2.75 -9.68
C ARG A 77 3.13 -1.86 -8.57
N LEU A 78 3.90 -1.69 -7.48
CA LEU A 78 3.56 -0.77 -6.40
C LEU A 78 4.33 0.54 -6.54
N VAL A 79 3.66 1.64 -6.20
CA VAL A 79 4.27 2.98 -6.16
C VAL A 79 3.99 3.66 -4.84
N ASN A 80 4.90 4.54 -4.42
CA ASN A 80 4.70 5.36 -3.25
C ASN A 80 3.69 6.47 -3.52
N GLY A 81 2.68 6.57 -2.67
CA GLY A 81 1.78 7.72 -2.57
C GLY A 81 1.51 7.99 -1.09
N SER A 82 1.26 9.24 -0.70
CA SER A 82 1.05 9.63 0.70
C SER A 82 -0.41 9.85 1.09
N ASP A 83 -1.27 10.19 0.12
CA ASP A 83 -2.64 10.69 0.37
C ASP A 83 -2.64 12.02 1.17
N TYR A 84 -1.54 12.77 1.10
CA TYR A 84 -1.44 14.12 1.65
C TYR A 84 -2.27 15.11 0.80
N PRO A 85 -3.00 16.08 1.39
CA PRO A 85 -2.92 16.59 2.77
C PRO A 85 -4.07 16.13 3.70
N LEU A 86 -4.44 14.84 3.71
CA LEU A 86 -5.51 14.36 4.59
C LEU A 86 -5.34 14.88 6.04
N PRO A 87 -6.30 15.65 6.59
CA PRO A 87 -6.14 16.24 7.91
C PRO A 87 -6.14 15.17 9.00
N ALA A 88 -5.47 15.46 10.13
CA ALA A 88 -5.39 14.57 11.29
C ALA A 88 -4.81 13.17 10.99
N VAL A 89 -3.75 13.11 10.18
CA VAL A 89 -3.04 11.85 9.84
C VAL A 89 -2.69 11.02 11.08
N ASN A 90 -2.29 11.64 12.20
CA ASN A 90 -2.02 10.94 13.47
C ASN A 90 -3.21 10.20 14.08
N PHE A 91 -4.45 10.63 13.82
CA PHE A 91 -5.64 9.91 14.26
C PHE A 91 -5.80 8.58 13.51
N LEU A 92 -5.43 8.60 12.22
CA LEU A 92 -5.54 7.47 11.32
C LEU A 92 -4.31 6.54 11.39
N ILE A 93 -3.09 7.10 11.39
CA ILE A 93 -1.83 6.35 11.48
C ILE A 93 -1.41 6.27 12.94
N ARG A 94 -1.85 5.21 13.60
CA ARG A 94 -1.57 4.97 15.03
C ARG A 94 -0.29 4.16 15.20
N THR A 95 0.84 4.82 15.41
CA THR A 95 2.15 4.15 15.57
C THR A 95 2.17 3.14 16.72
N GLY A 96 1.37 3.34 17.77
CA GLY A 96 1.19 2.36 18.84
C GLY A 96 0.57 1.04 18.35
N ALA A 97 -0.42 1.09 17.45
CA ALA A 97 -1.04 -0.10 16.87
C ALA A 97 -0.07 -0.84 15.94
N LEU A 98 0.77 -0.11 15.20
CA LEU A 98 1.82 -0.69 14.35
C LEU A 98 2.86 -1.44 15.18
N VAL A 99 3.23 -0.91 16.36
CA VAL A 99 4.09 -1.63 17.33
C VAL A 99 3.40 -2.89 17.84
N GLN A 100 2.13 -2.79 18.26
CA GLN A 100 1.38 -3.94 18.79
C GLN A 100 1.26 -5.08 17.78
N GLN A 101 1.12 -4.76 16.49
CA GLN A 101 1.06 -5.76 15.41
C GLN A 101 2.45 -6.16 14.88
N GLY A 102 3.54 -5.59 15.40
CA GLY A 102 4.91 -5.98 15.08
C GLY A 102 5.44 -5.46 13.75
N TYR A 103 4.82 -4.43 13.16
CA TYR A 103 5.32 -3.82 11.93
C TYR A 103 6.52 -2.91 12.17
N ILE A 104 6.61 -2.31 13.37
CA ILE A 104 7.72 -1.45 13.81
C ILE A 104 8.03 -1.76 15.28
N THR A 105 9.23 -1.40 15.72
CA THR A 105 9.68 -1.52 17.11
C THR A 105 9.27 -0.31 17.95
N LYS A 106 9.43 -0.41 19.28
CA LYS A 106 9.18 0.71 20.21
C LYS A 106 10.12 1.89 19.96
N ASP A 107 11.37 1.62 19.62
CA ASP A 107 12.38 2.66 19.36
C ASP A 107 12.11 3.36 18.02
N GLU A 108 11.84 2.58 16.96
CA GLU A 108 11.43 3.13 15.66
C GLU A 108 10.19 4.02 15.80
N ARG A 109 9.21 3.62 16.62
CA ARG A 109 8.03 4.46 16.92
C ARG A 109 8.42 5.80 17.55
N ALA A 110 9.38 5.84 18.47
CA ALA A 110 9.80 7.08 19.11
C ALA A 110 10.39 8.05 18.07
N TRP A 111 11.29 7.57 17.21
CA TRP A 111 11.90 8.37 16.15
C TRP A 111 10.88 8.82 15.09
N LEU A 112 9.97 7.93 14.69
CA LEU A 112 8.91 8.25 13.74
C LEU A 112 7.98 9.35 14.29
N ASN A 113 7.61 9.27 15.57
CA ASN A 113 6.78 10.30 16.20
C ASN A 113 7.51 11.66 16.26
N GLU A 114 8.83 11.67 16.45
CA GLU A 114 9.62 12.90 16.37
C GLU A 114 9.54 13.52 14.97
N ILE A 115 9.77 12.72 13.92
CA ILE A 115 9.66 13.17 12.52
C ILE A 115 8.27 13.74 12.23
N TYR A 116 7.21 13.09 12.72
CA TYR A 116 5.82 13.56 12.51
C TYR A 116 5.59 14.97 13.04
N ASN A 117 6.15 15.30 14.22
CA ASN A 117 5.97 16.61 14.83
C ASN A 117 6.59 17.75 14.00
N TYR A 118 7.59 17.44 13.16
CA TYR A 118 8.23 18.43 12.28
C TYR A 118 7.68 18.39 10.85
N ASN A 119 7.50 17.19 10.28
CA ASN A 119 7.10 17.02 8.89
C ASN A 119 6.25 15.74 8.71
N PRO A 120 4.91 15.88 8.68
CA PRO A 120 3.99 14.75 8.50
C PRO A 120 4.18 13.99 7.17
N LEU A 121 4.57 14.68 6.09
CA LEU A 121 4.81 14.04 4.79
C LEU A 121 6.08 13.19 4.82
N LEU A 122 7.15 13.69 5.43
CA LEU A 122 8.38 12.92 5.63
C LEU A 122 8.14 11.74 6.56
N PHE A 123 7.34 11.92 7.62
CA PHE A 123 6.93 10.82 8.50
C PHE A 123 6.29 9.67 7.73
N ASP A 124 5.33 9.95 6.85
CA ASP A 124 4.65 8.91 6.06
C ASP A 124 5.65 8.12 5.20
N PHE A 125 6.56 8.82 4.53
CA PHE A 125 7.63 8.19 3.74
C PHE A 125 8.53 7.31 4.62
N VAL A 126 9.06 7.86 5.72
CA VAL A 126 9.99 7.14 6.60
C VAL A 126 9.30 5.95 7.27
N LEU A 127 8.04 6.08 7.70
CA LEU A 127 7.27 4.98 8.26
C LEU A 127 7.17 3.80 7.29
N LYS A 128 6.82 4.07 6.03
CA LYS A 128 6.69 3.03 4.99
C LYS A 128 8.03 2.37 4.66
N ARG A 129 9.14 3.11 4.77
CA ARG A 129 10.51 2.58 4.60
C ARG A 129 10.97 1.74 5.79
N THR A 130 10.51 2.07 7.00
CA THR A 130 10.92 1.40 8.25
C THR A 130 10.13 0.12 8.52
N MET A 131 8.84 0.08 8.14
CA MET A 131 7.97 -1.04 8.49
C MET A 131 8.44 -2.38 7.89
N LYS A 132 8.23 -3.44 8.66
CA LYS A 132 8.59 -4.81 8.31
C LYS A 132 7.37 -5.71 8.40
N LEU A 133 7.39 -6.80 7.64
CA LEU A 133 6.45 -7.89 7.83
C LEU A 133 6.67 -8.50 9.23
N PRO A 134 5.65 -8.54 10.10
CA PRO A 134 5.80 -9.01 11.47
C PRO A 134 6.47 -10.39 11.57
N GLY A 135 7.44 -10.51 12.48
CA GLY A 135 8.23 -11.72 12.66
C GLY A 135 9.34 -11.96 11.63
N THR A 136 9.58 -11.02 10.70
CA THR A 136 10.64 -11.13 9.69
C THR A 136 11.41 -9.82 9.51
N GLN A 137 12.44 -9.83 8.66
CA GLN A 137 13.15 -8.61 8.24
C GLN A 137 12.67 -8.07 6.88
N ARG A 138 11.62 -8.68 6.29
CA ARG A 138 11.12 -8.26 4.97
C ARG A 138 10.44 -6.90 5.07
N CYS A 139 10.75 -6.02 4.14
CA CYS A 139 10.21 -4.67 4.04
C CYS A 139 9.90 -4.34 2.58
N LEU A 140 9.27 -3.19 2.32
CA LEU A 140 9.07 -2.72 0.95
C LEU A 140 10.43 -2.34 0.32
N PRO A 141 10.73 -2.82 -0.90
CA PRO A 141 12.00 -2.54 -1.55
C PRO A 141 12.07 -1.08 -1.99
N ALA A 142 13.29 -0.55 -2.12
CA ALA A 142 13.53 0.86 -2.44
C ALA A 142 12.85 1.29 -3.76
N LYS A 143 12.72 0.39 -4.74
CA LYS A 143 12.06 0.63 -6.04
C LYS A 143 10.62 1.15 -5.90
N VAL A 144 9.87 0.75 -4.88
CA VAL A 144 8.49 1.24 -4.64
C VAL A 144 8.47 2.75 -4.38
N PHE A 145 9.58 3.29 -3.88
CA PHE A 145 9.75 4.70 -3.50
C PHE A 145 10.51 5.52 -4.55
N MET A 146 10.83 4.91 -5.69
CA MET A 146 11.52 5.54 -6.81
C MET A 146 10.56 5.71 -7.98
N ARG A 147 11.03 6.39 -9.03
CA ARG A 147 10.32 6.44 -10.32
C ARG A 147 10.14 5.03 -10.86
N ASN A 148 8.94 4.73 -11.36
CA ASN A 148 8.65 3.46 -12.00
C ASN A 148 8.69 3.66 -13.53
N ALA A 149 9.73 3.14 -14.17
CA ALA A 149 9.95 3.31 -15.61
C ALA A 149 8.77 2.77 -16.44
N ALA A 150 8.13 1.69 -15.98
CA ALA A 150 6.97 1.12 -16.63
C ALA A 150 5.77 2.06 -16.62
N ILE A 151 5.70 3.04 -15.71
CA ILE A 151 4.65 4.07 -15.71
C ILE A 151 5.02 5.23 -16.64
N GLU A 152 6.26 5.72 -16.56
CA GLU A 152 6.72 6.95 -17.24
C GLU A 152 6.79 6.85 -18.78
N GLY A 153 6.63 5.66 -19.35
CA GLY A 153 6.53 5.48 -20.80
C GLY A 153 7.87 5.48 -21.53
N GLY A 154 8.97 5.26 -20.80
CA GLY A 154 10.26 4.95 -21.43
C GLY A 154 10.21 3.57 -22.05
N ASN A 155 10.39 3.48 -23.37
CA ASN A 155 10.75 2.23 -24.02
C ASN A 155 12.00 1.68 -23.34
N ALA A 156 11.92 0.45 -22.84
CA ALA A 156 13.11 -0.37 -22.62
C ALA A 156 13.75 -0.70 -23.97
#